data_AF-A0A9E3GVG9-F1
#
_entry.id   AF-A0A9E3GVG9-F1
#
_cell.length_a   1.000
_cell.length_b   1.000
_cell.length_c   1.000
_cell.angle_alpha   90.00
_cell.angle_beta   90.00
_cell.angle_gamma   90.00
#
_symmetry.space_group_name_H-M   'P 1'
#
loop_
_entity.id
_entity.type
_entity.pdbx_description
1 polymer ?
#
loop_
_entity_poly.entity_id
_entity_poly.type
_entity_poly.pdbx_seq_one_letter_code
_entity_poly.pdbx_strand_id
1 'polypeptide(L)' 'MIDLELPDPHHVTAGYVGVPGDRTFFVQAEDTVQRVTLLLEKGQVAGLAQLLAQLLARVEDEPASDWDRDA' A
#
# COMPACT_ATOMS: atom_id res chain seq x y z
N MET A 1 2.41 -14.36 -13.87
CA MET A 1 2.52 -12.96 -13.39
C MET A 1 1.09 -12.49 -13.20
N ILE A 2 0.69 -12.14 -11.98
CA ILE A 2 -0.60 -11.47 -11.77
C ILE A 2 -0.37 -10.02 -12.18
N ASP A 3 -1.18 -9.54 -13.11
CA ASP A 3 -1.27 -8.13 -13.46
C ASP A 3 -2.51 -7.57 -12.74
N LEU A 4 -2.32 -6.53 -11.95
CA LEU A 4 -3.36 -5.96 -11.09
C LEU A 4 -3.29 -4.44 -11.23
N GLU A 5 -4.33 -3.87 -11.82
CA GLU A 5 -4.49 -2.43 -11.94
C GLU A 5 -5.67 -1.95 -11.09
N LEU A 6 -5.41 -0.95 -10.25
CA LEU A 6 -6.42 -0.08 -9.63
C LEU A 6 -6.12 1.34 -10.13
N PRO A 7 -6.93 1.90 -11.05
CA PRO A 7 -6.62 3.18 -11.68
C PRO A 7 -6.60 4.36 -10.71
N ASP A 8 -7.43 4.33 -9.68
CA ASP A 8 -7.57 5.40 -8.69
C ASP A 8 -7.81 4.82 -7.27
N PRO A 9 -6.77 4.23 -6.65
CA PRO A 9 -6.89 3.60 -5.35
C PRO A 9 -6.92 4.68 -4.27
N HIS A 10 -8.05 4.82 -3.59
CA HIS A 10 -8.23 5.83 -2.54
C HIS A 10 -8.06 5.27 -1.13
N HIS A 11 -7.91 3.95 -0.98
CA HIS A 11 -7.59 3.35 0.31
C HIS A 11 -6.72 2.10 0.16
N VAL A 12 -5.56 2.13 0.83
CA VAL A 12 -4.54 1.07 0.79
C VAL A 12 -4.14 0.73 2.22
N THR A 13 -4.21 -0.55 2.59
CA THR A 13 -3.93 -1.03 3.95
C THR A 13 -3.06 -2.28 3.93
N ALA A 14 -2.12 -2.36 4.86
CA ALA A 14 -1.40 -3.60 5.17
C ALA A 14 -1.93 -4.14 6.50
N GLY A 15 -2.21 -5.44 6.55
CA GLY A 15 -2.81 -6.07 7.72
C GLY A 15 -2.38 -7.52 7.90
N TYR A 16 -2.90 -8.12 8.97
CA TYR A 16 -2.75 -9.54 9.24
C TYR A 16 -3.96 -10.08 9.99
N VAL A 17 -4.18 -11.38 9.85
CA VAL A 17 -5.12 -12.16 10.67
C VAL A 17 -4.37 -13.27 11.39
N GLY A 18 -4.99 -13.87 12.41
CA GLY A 18 -4.39 -14.96 13.19
C GLY A 18 -3.55 -14.50 14.38
N VAL A 19 -2.97 -15.47 15.07
CA VAL A 19 -2.21 -15.26 16.32
C VAL A 19 -0.72 -15.09 16.04
N PRO A 20 0.07 -14.46 16.94
CA PRO A 20 1.52 -14.41 16.79
C PRO A 20 2.13 -15.81 16.53
N GLY A 21 2.97 -15.93 15.50
CA GLY A 21 3.55 -17.20 15.05
C GLY A 21 2.77 -17.87 13.92
N ASP A 22 1.48 -17.57 13.77
CA ASP A 22 0.61 -18.14 12.73
C ASP A 22 -0.22 -17.03 12.06
N ARG A 23 0.48 -15.96 11.66
CA ARG A 23 -0.14 -14.80 11.02
C ARG A 23 -0.13 -14.96 9.51
N THR A 24 -1.29 -14.78 8.91
CA THR A 24 -1.40 -14.56 7.47
C THR A 24 -1.42 -13.06 7.23
N PHE A 25 -0.49 -12.56 6.41
CA PHE A 25 -0.40 -11.15 6.08
C PHE A 25 -1.04 -10.85 4.74
N PHE A 26 -1.52 -9.63 4.59
CA PHE A 26 -2.12 -9.16 3.37
C PHE A 26 -1.89 -7.68 3.14
N VAL A 27 -1.97 -7.28 1.87
CA VAL A 27 -2.17 -5.90 1.45
C VAL A 27 -3.52 -5.84 0.76
N GLN A 28 -4.32 -4.85 1.13
CA GLN A 28 -5.63 -4.62 0.55
C GLN A 28 -5.67 -3.22 -0.03
N ALA A 29 -6.20 -3.10 -1.23
CA ALA A 29 -6.45 -1.82 -1.90
C ALA A 29 -7.88 -1.79 -2.43
N GLU A 30 -8.47 -0.61 -2.46
CA GLU A 30 -9.76 -0.37 -3.10
C GLU A 30 -9.75 0.88 -3.97
N ASP A 31 -10.48 0.81 -5.07
CA ASP A 31 -10.94 1.93 -5.88
C ASP A 31 -12.48 1.95 -5.89
N THR A 32 -13.09 2.81 -6.70
CA THR A 32 -14.56 2.96 -6.76
C THR A 32 -15.29 1.73 -7.30
N VAL A 33 -14.57 0.81 -7.93
CA VAL A 33 -15.13 -0.31 -8.72
C VAL A 33 -14.79 -1.67 -8.09
N GLN A 34 -13.68 -1.76 -7.36
CA GLN A 34 -13.17 -3.02 -6.83
C GLN A 34 -12.35 -2.85 -5.56
N ARG A 35 -12.35 -3.93 -4.76
CA ARG A 35 -11.41 -4.16 -3.67
C ARG A 35 -10.64 -5.43 -3.96
N VAL A 36 -9.34 -5.37 -3.80
CA VAL A 36 -8.45 -6.53 -3.95
C VAL A 36 -7.69 -6.79 -2.67
N THR A 37 -7.51 -8.07 -2.35
CA THR A 37 -6.69 -8.52 -1.22
C THR A 37 -5.61 -9.44 -1.75
N LEU A 38 -4.37 -9.05 -1.54
CA LEU A 38 -3.19 -9.82 -1.88
C LEU A 38 -2.71 -10.52 -0.62
N LEU A 39 -2.43 -11.82 -0.72
CA LEU A 39 -1.76 -12.59 0.33
C LEU A 39 -0.25 -12.41 0.21
N LEU A 40 0.43 -12.13 1.32
CA LEU A 40 1.87 -11.89 1.34
C LEU A 40 2.55 -12.59 2.52
N GLU A 41 3.86 -12.77 2.39
CA GLU A 41 4.72 -13.10 3.51
C GLU A 41 5.08 -11.85 4.34
N LYS A 42 5.38 -12.04 5.62
CA LYS A 42 5.79 -10.96 6.54
C LYS A 42 6.96 -10.13 5.99
N GLY A 43 7.96 -10.81 5.41
CA GLY A 43 9.15 -10.15 4.84
C GLY A 43 8.81 -9.25 3.64
N GLN A 44 7.85 -9.66 2.81
CA GLN A 44 7.41 -8.88 1.65
C GLN A 44 6.64 -7.63 2.06
N VAL A 45 5.79 -7.73 3.10
CA VAL A 45 5.11 -6.55 3.68
C VAL A 45 6.13 -5.54 4.20
N ALA A 46 7.17 -6.00 4.89
CA ALA A 46 8.24 -5.12 5.36
C ALA A 46 9.02 -4.48 4.20
N GLY A 47 9.33 -5.25 3.15
CA GLY A 47 9.99 -4.73 1.95
C GLY A 47 9.18 -3.67 1.22
N LEU A 48 7.87 -3.88 1.07
CA LEU A 48 6.94 -2.89 0.50
C LEU A 48 6.91 -1.60 1.33
N ALA A 49 6.82 -1.71 2.65
CA ALA A 49 6.84 -0.54 3.53
C ALA A 49 8.16 0.26 3.40
N GLN A 50 9.29 -0.44 3.30
CA GLN A 50 10.59 0.20 3.14
C GLN A 50 10.76 0.85 1.77
N LEU A 51 10.25 0.25 0.70
CA LEU A 51 10.22 0.87 -0.63
C LEU A 51 9.34 2.13 -0.63
N LEU A 52 8.12 2.05 -0.07
CA LEU A 52 7.22 3.20 0.04
C LEU A 52 7.85 4.35 0.81
N ALA A 53 8.52 4.08 1.94
CA ALA A 53 9.22 5.10 2.69
C ALA A 53 10.32 5.79 1.87
N GLN A 54 11.08 5.03 1.07
CA GLN A 54 12.10 5.61 0.17
C GLN A 54 11.48 6.46 -0.94
N LEU A 55 10.34 6.04 -1.49
CA LEU A 55 9.63 6.79 -2.52
C LEU A 55 9.04 8.09 -1.95
N LEU A 56 8.40 8.03 -0.77
CA LEU A 56 7.85 9.20 -0.09
C LEU A 56 8.94 10.23 0.24
N ALA A 57 10.08 9.78 0.79
CA ALA A 57 11.22 10.67 1.06
C ALA A 57 11.74 11.38 -0.20
N ARG A 58 11.53 10.80 -1.40
CA ARG A 58 11.89 11.41 -2.67
C ARG A 58 10.86 12.43 -3.18
N VAL A 59 9.59 12.26 -2.81
CA VAL A 59 8.50 13.20 -3.13
C VAL A 59 8.53 14.40 -2.21
N GLU A 60 8.87 14.21 -0.92
CA GLU A 60 9.04 15.32 0.05
C GLU A 60 10.14 16.31 -0.34
N ASP A 61 11.08 15.90 -1.20
CA ASP A 61 12.14 16.75 -1.76
C ASP A 61 11.66 17.62 -2.96
N GLU A 62 10.45 17.36 -3.50
CA GLU A 62 9.79 18.27 -4.44
C GLU A 62 8.90 19.28 -3.68
N PRO A 63 8.90 20.57 -4.05
CA PRO A 63 8.04 21.55 -3.41
C PRO A 63 6.58 21.11 -3.52
N ALA A 64 5.86 21.15 -2.40
CA ALA A 64 4.45 20.77 -2.29
C ALA A 64 3.68 21.20 -3.54
N SER A 65 3.26 20.20 -4.30
CA SER A 65 2.45 20.39 -5.49
C SER A 65 1.08 20.96 -5.10
N ASP A 66 0.43 21.59 -6.07
CA ASP A 66 -0.85 22.29 -5.97
C ASP A 66 -1.96 21.50 -5.24
N TRP A 67 -1.82 20.17 -5.16
CA TRP A 67 -2.67 19.23 -4.43
C TRP A 67 -2.86 19.52 -2.93
N ASP A 68 -1.93 20.25 -2.29
CA ASP A 68 -2.02 20.61 -0.86
C ASP A 68 -2.91 21.84 -0.57
N ARG A 69 -3.34 22.61 -1.59
CA ARG A 69 -4.05 23.88 -1.37
C ARG A 69 -5.57 23.79 -1.27
N ASP A 70 -6.16 22.62 -1.53
CA ASP A 70 -7.62 22.43 -1.57
C ASP A 70 -8.18 21.52 -0.44
N ALA A 71 -7.40 21.25 0.62
CA ALA A 71 -7.85 20.51 1.80
C ALA A 71 -8.34 21.42 2.95
#